data_AF-A0A197SL14-F1
#
_entry.id   AF-A0A197SL14-F1
#
_cell.length_a   1.000
_cell.length_b   1.000
_cell.length_c   1.000
_cell.angle_alpha   90.00
_cell.angle_beta   90.00
_cell.angle_gamma   90.00
#
_symmetry.space_group_name_H-M   'P 1'
#
loop_
_entity.id
_entity.type
_entity.pdbx_description
1 polymer ?
#
loop_
_entity_poly.entity_id
_entity_poly.type
_entity_poly.pdbx_seq_one_letter_code
_entity_poly.pdbx_strand_id
1 'polypeptide(L)'
;MAQAAPAEHVAQISRVADSAWSATVGFSGRISAVKTGSLVVTTANGDVTFDLTQGPYRSGSLQTGLNAYVAAHAQNGTWVATAIFTYP
;
A
#
# COMPACT_ATOMS: atom_id res chain seq x y z
N MET A 1 -36.47 -22.56 -9.01
CA MET A 1 -35.04 -22.87 -9.23
C MET A 1 -34.25 -21.65 -8.76
N ALA A 2 -33.24 -21.85 -7.92
CA ALA A 2 -32.61 -20.80 -7.11
C ALA A 2 -31.84 -19.77 -7.96
N GLN A 3 -32.11 -18.48 -7.72
CA GLN A 3 -31.39 -17.36 -8.33
C GLN A 3 -30.04 -17.19 -7.61
N ALA A 4 -28.98 -17.83 -8.14
CA ALA A 4 -27.61 -17.63 -7.70
C ALA A 4 -27.08 -16.28 -8.24
N ALA A 5 -27.45 -15.17 -7.60
CA ALA A 5 -27.03 -13.82 -8.02
C ALA A 5 -26.42 -12.88 -6.96
N PRO A 6 -26.06 -13.26 -5.71
CA PRO A 6 -25.42 -12.29 -4.81
C PRO A 6 -23.89 -12.25 -4.88
N ALA A 7 -23.21 -13.34 -5.29
CA ALA A 7 -21.75 -13.40 -5.18
C ALA A 7 -21.01 -12.62 -6.27
N GLU A 8 -21.44 -12.73 -7.52
CA GLU A 8 -20.75 -12.11 -8.67
C GLU A 8 -20.89 -10.59 -8.68
N HIS A 9 -22.05 -10.07 -8.27
CA HIS A 9 -22.31 -8.63 -8.23
C HIS A 9 -21.48 -7.92 -7.15
N VAL A 10 -21.33 -8.53 -5.97
CA VAL A 10 -20.48 -7.99 -4.89
C VAL A 10 -19.00 -8.03 -5.26
N ALA A 11 -18.55 -9.10 -5.94
CA ALA A 11 -17.19 -9.20 -6.44
C ALA A 11 -16.90 -8.14 -7.52
N GLN A 12 -17.87 -7.84 -8.39
CA GLN A 12 -17.72 -6.84 -9.44
C GLN A 12 -17.66 -5.42 -8.89
N ILE A 13 -18.49 -5.08 -7.89
CA ILE A 13 -18.45 -3.78 -7.20
C ILE A 13 -17.13 -3.63 -6.43
N SER A 14 -16.63 -4.69 -5.78
CA SER A 14 -15.32 -4.67 -5.12
C SER A 14 -14.17 -4.46 -6.11
N ARG A 15 -14.23 -5.11 -7.29
CA ARG A 15 -13.23 -4.91 -8.35
C ARG A 15 -13.25 -3.51 -8.95
N VAL A 16 -14.43 -2.92 -9.12
CA VAL A 16 -14.58 -1.53 -9.58
C VAL A 16 -14.07 -0.54 -8.52
N ALA A 17 -14.33 -0.79 -7.24
CA ALA A 17 -13.77 -0.01 -6.14
C ALA A 17 -12.24 -0.13 -6.06
N ASP A 18 -11.69 -1.33 -6.27
CA ASP A 18 -10.24 -1.58 -6.31
C ASP A 18 -9.59 -0.93 -7.55
N SER A 19 -10.28 -0.95 -8.70
CA SER A 19 -9.79 -0.34 -9.96
C SER A 19 -9.91 1.18 -9.99
N ALA A 20 -10.86 1.78 -9.27
CA ALA A 20 -11.03 3.23 -9.14
C ALA A 20 -9.99 3.88 -8.20
N TRP A 21 -9.23 3.10 -7.45
CA TRP A 21 -8.13 3.55 -6.58
C TRP A 21 -6.73 3.44 -7.19
N SER A 22 -6.61 3.25 -8.51
CA SER A 22 -5.30 3.23 -9.19
C SER A 22 -4.67 4.63 -9.35
N ALA A 23 -5.00 5.59 -8.48
CA ALA A 23 -4.24 6.82 -8.34
C ALA A 23 -3.04 6.53 -7.42
N THR A 24 -1.84 6.90 -7.85
CA THR A 24 -0.68 6.85 -6.95
C THR A 24 -0.83 7.94 -5.89
N VAL A 25 -0.75 7.56 -4.62
CA VAL A 25 -0.86 8.43 -3.45
C VAL A 25 0.48 8.47 -2.70
N GLY A 26 0.82 9.64 -2.14
CA GLY A 26 2.01 9.84 -1.33
C GLY A 26 1.73 9.72 0.16
N PHE A 27 2.58 8.98 0.87
CA PHE A 27 2.56 8.83 2.33
C PHE A 27 3.87 9.36 2.89
N SER A 28 3.80 10.10 3.99
CA SER A 28 4.98 10.55 4.73
C SER A 28 4.87 10.11 6.17
N GLY A 29 5.98 9.63 6.72
CA GLY A 29 6.04 9.23 8.13
C GLY A 29 7.36 8.60 8.50
N ARG A 30 7.38 7.93 9.66
CA ARG A 30 8.57 7.29 10.21
C ARG A 30 8.50 5.78 10.05
N ILE A 31 9.58 5.15 9.59
CA ILE A 31 9.62 3.69 9.44
C ILE A 31 9.60 3.05 10.83
N SER A 32 8.57 2.26 11.11
CA SER A 32 8.40 1.54 12.38
C SER A 32 8.80 0.07 12.29
N ALA A 33 8.64 -0.56 11.12
CA ALA A 33 9.11 -1.92 10.89
C ALA A 33 9.51 -2.15 9.43
N VAL A 34 10.57 -2.94 9.23
CA VAL A 34 11.01 -3.42 7.91
C VAL A 34 10.99 -4.94 7.94
N LYS A 35 10.24 -5.55 7.03
CA LYS A 35 10.12 -7.00 6.88
C LYS A 35 10.44 -7.39 5.44
N THR A 36 10.75 -8.66 5.22
CA THR A 36 10.89 -9.18 3.86
C THR A 36 9.58 -8.97 3.10
N GLY A 37 9.61 -8.17 2.03
CA GLY A 37 8.44 -7.88 1.21
C GLY A 37 7.44 -6.87 1.79
N SER A 38 7.69 -6.30 2.98
CA SER A 38 6.76 -5.33 3.58
C SER A 38 7.46 -4.23 4.39
N LEU A 39 6.89 -3.03 4.35
CA LEU A 39 7.33 -1.86 5.11
C LEU A 39 6.16 -1.30 5.92
N VAL A 40 6.39 -0.95 7.18
CA VAL A 40 5.41 -0.24 8.01
C VAL A 40 5.93 1.16 8.30
N VAL A 41 5.10 2.17 8.01
CA VAL A 41 5.38 3.58 8.26
C VAL A 41 4.29 4.14 9.18
N THR A 42 4.71 4.69 10.31
CA THR A 42 3.85 5.47 11.20
C THR A 42 3.63 6.86 10.60
N THR A 43 2.42 7.12 10.15
CA THR A 43 1.98 8.43 9.63
C THR A 43 1.23 9.21 10.72
N ALA A 44 0.82 10.45 10.42
CA ALA A 44 -0.03 11.23 11.32
C ALA A 44 -1.39 10.56 11.62
N ASN A 45 -1.87 9.68 10.73
CA ASN A 45 -3.16 8.99 10.84
C ASN A 45 -3.03 7.57 11.39
N GLY A 46 -1.83 7.17 11.82
CA GLY A 46 -1.52 5.81 12.27
C GLY A 46 -0.58 5.06 11.33
N ASP A 47 -0.42 3.77 11.62
CA ASP A 47 0.50 2.90 10.90
C ASP A 47 -0.09 2.46 9.55
N VAL A 48 0.70 2.58 8.49
CA VAL A 48 0.37 2.11 7.15
C VAL A 48 1.36 1.02 6.76
N THR A 49 0.84 -0.11 6.29
CA THR A 49 1.64 -1.22 5.79
C THR A 49 1.67 -1.17 4.26
N PHE A 50 2.87 -1.27 3.70
CA PHE A 50 3.13 -1.30 2.27
C PHE A 50 3.66 -2.66 1.85
N ASP A 51 3.14 -3.17 0.75
CA ASP A 51 3.70 -4.28 0.02
C ASP A 51 4.87 -3.81 -0.83
N LEU A 52 5.98 -4.55 -0.75
CA LEU A 52 7.22 -4.28 -1.48
C LEU A 52 7.53 -5.37 -2.52
N THR A 53 6.65 -6.36 -2.70
CA THR A 53 6.92 -7.55 -3.51
C THR A 53 7.09 -7.23 -4.99
N GLN A 54 6.47 -6.15 -5.46
CA GLN A 54 6.61 -5.66 -6.83
C GLN A 54 7.91 -4.86 -7.07
N GLY A 55 8.76 -4.71 -6.05
CA GLY A 55 10.07 -4.08 -6.20
C GLY A 55 9.99 -2.57 -6.47
N PRO A 56 9.50 -1.76 -5.50
CA PRO A 56 9.49 -0.31 -5.66
C PRO A 56 10.89 0.25 -5.91
N TYR A 57 10.98 1.37 -6.62
CA TYR A 57 12.20 2.16 -6.65
C TYR A 57 12.56 2.61 -5.23
N ARG A 58 13.84 2.54 -4.85
CA ARG A 58 14.31 2.89 -3.50
C ARG A 58 15.48 3.85 -3.60
N SER A 59 15.37 4.96 -2.88
CA SER A 59 16.47 5.88 -2.62
C SER A 59 16.74 5.95 -1.12
N GLY A 60 17.93 5.52 -0.71
CA GLY A 60 18.35 5.42 0.68
C GLY A 60 18.10 4.06 1.34
N SER A 61 18.21 4.01 2.67
CA SER A 61 18.19 2.77 3.46
C SER A 61 16.84 2.56 4.12
N LEU A 62 16.23 1.39 3.93
CA LEU A 62 15.04 0.99 4.68
C LEU A 62 15.44 0.52 6.08
N GLN A 63 15.45 1.43 7.03
CA GLN A 63 15.79 1.16 8.43
C GLN A 63 14.75 1.78 9.35
N THR A 64 14.47 1.11 10.45
CA THR A 64 13.58 1.64 11.49
C THR A 64 14.13 2.94 12.06
N GLY A 65 13.23 3.88 12.33
CA GLY A 65 13.58 5.18 12.89
C GLY A 65 13.91 6.26 11.87
N LEU A 66 14.10 5.93 10.59
CA LEU A 66 14.24 6.92 9.51
C LEU A 66 12.88 7.46 9.05
N ASN A 67 12.88 8.68 8.53
CA ASN A 67 11.72 9.23 7.84
C ASN A 67 11.65 8.69 6.41
N ALA A 68 10.44 8.51 5.91
CA ALA A 68 10.19 7.99 4.58
C ALA A 68 9.04 8.74 3.90
N TYR A 69 9.23 8.99 2.61
CA TYR A 69 8.14 9.25 1.66
C TYR A 69 7.91 8.00 0.83
N VAL A 70 6.67 7.53 0.76
CA VAL A 70 6.26 6.34 0.00
C VAL A 70 5.18 6.74 -1.00
N ALA A 71 5.45 6.55 -2.28
CA ALA A 71 4.41 6.56 -3.31
C ALA A 71 3.83 5.15 -3.43
N ALA A 72 2.51 5.01 -3.38
CA ALA A 72 1.83 3.72 -3.46
C ALA A 72 0.46 3.83 -4.15
N HIS A 73 -0.03 2.71 -4.68
CA HIS A 73 -1.42 2.59 -5.14
C HIS A 73 -2.13 1.49 -4.35
N ALA A 74 -3.46 1.57 -4.25
CA ALA A 74 -4.21 0.50 -3.63
C ALA A 74 -4.43 -0.63 -4.64
N GLN A 75 -4.20 -1.87 -4.21
CA GLN A 75 -4.45 -3.07 -4.98
C GLN A 75 -4.90 -4.18 -4.03
N ASN A 76 -6.06 -4.79 -4.31
CA ASN A 76 -6.70 -5.81 -3.48
C ASN A 76 -6.77 -5.41 -1.98
N GLY A 77 -7.11 -4.15 -1.70
CA GLY A 77 -7.17 -3.62 -0.32
C GLY A 77 -5.81 -3.45 0.38
N THR A 78 -4.69 -3.55 -0.33
CA THR A 78 -3.32 -3.35 0.19
C THR A 78 -2.64 -2.19 -0.52
N TRP A 79 -1.79 -1.42 0.18
CA TRP A 79 -0.96 -0.40 -0.45
C TRP A 79 0.29 -1.04 -1.06
N VAL A 80 0.41 -1.00 -2.38
CA VAL A 80 1.59 -1.48 -3.11
C VAL A 80 2.50 -0.30 -3.38
N ALA A 81 3.70 -0.33 -2.82
CA ALA A 81 4.68 0.74 -3.00
C ALA A 81 5.24 0.73 -4.42
N THR A 82 5.38 1.91 -5.00
CA THR A 82 6.00 2.15 -6.32
C THR A 82 7.35 2.85 -6.19
N ALA A 83 7.49 3.77 -5.21
CA ALA A 83 8.75 4.43 -4.90
C ALA A 83 8.87 4.75 -3.40
N ILE A 84 10.08 4.67 -2.87
CA ILE A 84 10.40 4.96 -1.47
C ILE A 84 11.66 5.82 -1.41
N PHE A 85 11.57 6.94 -0.68
CA PHE A 85 12.68 7.86 -0.42
C PHE A 85 12.84 8.02 1.08
N THR A 86 14.01 7.68 1.60
CA THR A 86 14.30 7.80 3.04
C THR A 86 15.24 8.96 3.32
N TYR A 87 15.03 9.63 4.45
CA TYR A 87 15.83 10.77 4.91
C TYR A 87 15.99 10.74 6.45
N PRO A 88 17.00 11.45 6.99
CA PRO A 88 17.25 11.53 8.43
C PRO A 88 16.02 11.95 9.24
#